data_AF-A0A962RRI3-F1
#
_entry.id   AF-A0A962RRI3-F1
#
_cell.length_a   1.000
_cell.length_b   1.000
_cell.length_c   1.000
_cell.angle_alpha   90.00
_cell.angle_beta   90.00
_cell.angle_gamma   90.00
#
_symmetry.space_group_name_H-M   'P 1'
#
loop_
_entity.id
_entity.type
_entity.pdbx_description
1 polymer ?
#
loop_
_entity_poly.entity_id
_entity_poly.type
_entity_poly.pdbx_seq_one_letter_code
_entity_poly.pdbx_strand_id
1 'polypeptide(L)'
;MPDHVDAHFHDRVDAHIELANTQLDDSTRARVSTSMLYATARFHAWLGACSFEHAEAMAEARDRLLAQFVAQFRDSLAENLDDYIAHFDDYMADD
;
A
#
# COMPACT_ATOMS: atom_id res chain seq x y z
N MET A 1 8.45 11.45 2.43
CA MET A 1 8.11 10.86 3.76
C MET A 1 8.26 11.85 4.93
N PRO A 2 7.27 11.98 5.84
CA PRO A 2 7.37 12.86 7.03
C PRO A 2 8.28 12.24 8.11
N ASP A 3 8.78 13.07 9.03
CA ASP A 3 9.73 12.77 10.12
C ASP A 3 9.29 11.72 11.18
N HIS A 4 8.34 10.84 10.87
CA HIS A 4 7.68 9.92 11.81
C HIS A 4 7.55 8.48 11.28
N VAL A 5 8.56 7.96 10.59
CA VAL A 5 8.69 6.51 10.39
C VAL A 5 9.48 5.93 11.55
N ASP A 6 8.86 4.99 12.29
CA ASP A 6 9.56 4.28 13.34
C ASP A 6 10.71 3.44 12.76
N ALA A 7 11.67 3.07 13.61
CA ALA A 7 12.88 2.36 13.19
C ALA A 7 12.60 1.06 12.39
N HIS A 8 11.41 0.47 12.54
CA HIS A 8 11.01 -0.78 11.87
C HIS A 8 10.02 -0.56 10.72
N PHE A 9 9.78 0.67 10.30
CA PHE A 9 8.89 0.94 9.18
C PHE A 9 9.35 0.21 7.90
N HIS A 10 10.62 0.40 7.54
CA HIS A 10 11.20 -0.20 6.34
C HIS A 10 11.19 -1.73 6.44
N ASP A 11 11.56 -2.30 7.59
CA ASP A 11 11.48 -3.75 7.84
C ASP A 11 10.09 -4.33 7.52
N ARG A 12 9.02 -3.62 7.87
CA ARG A 12 7.64 -4.06 7.58
C ARG A 12 7.28 -3.91 6.11
N VAL A 13 7.72 -2.84 5.45
CA VAL A 13 7.51 -2.64 4.01
C VAL A 13 8.22 -3.76 3.23
N ASP A 14 9.48 -4.02 3.56
CA ASP A 14 10.30 -5.02 2.89
C ASP A 14 9.71 -6.42 3.07
N ALA A 15 9.22 -6.77 4.26
CA ALA A 15 8.56 -8.05 4.49
C ALA A 15 7.32 -8.27 3.58
N HIS A 16 6.58 -7.20 3.25
CA HIS A 16 5.46 -7.29 2.30
C HIS A 16 5.94 -7.48 0.86
N ILE A 17 7.03 -6.80 0.47
CA ILE A 17 7.64 -6.93 -0.85
C ILE A 17 8.28 -8.31 -1.04
N GLU A 18 9.00 -8.83 -0.05
CA GLU A 18 9.58 -10.18 -0.07
C GLU A 18 8.51 -11.26 -0.28
N LEU A 19 7.37 -11.13 0.41
CA LEU A 19 6.24 -12.04 0.22
C LEU A 19 5.67 -11.93 -1.20
N ALA A 20 5.50 -10.71 -1.73
CA ALA A 20 5.02 -10.50 -3.10
C ALA A 20 6.01 -11.09 -4.13
N ASN A 21 7.32 -10.89 -3.94
CA ASN A 21 8.36 -11.44 -4.80
C ASN A 21 8.36 -12.97 -4.80
N THR A 22 8.21 -13.60 -3.63
CA THR A 22 8.09 -15.06 -3.53
C THR A 22 6.88 -15.59 -4.31
N GLN A 23 5.76 -14.86 -4.33
CA GLN A 23 4.57 -15.25 -5.08
C GLN A 23 4.74 -15.16 -6.61
N LEU A 24 5.79 -14.49 -7.10
CA LEU A 24 6.10 -14.44 -8.53
C LEU A 24 6.65 -15.78 -9.06
N ASP A 25 7.08 -16.69 -8.18
CA ASP A 25 7.52 -18.04 -8.58
C ASP A 25 6.38 -18.83 -9.25
N ASP A 26 5.13 -18.61 -8.81
CA ASP A 26 3.96 -19.37 -9.23
C ASP A 26 2.83 -18.51 -9.84
N SER A 27 3.06 -17.20 -10.04
CA SER A 27 2.03 -16.26 -10.49
C SER A 27 2.58 -15.14 -11.37
N THR A 28 1.69 -14.31 -11.92
CA THR A 28 2.09 -13.18 -12.76
C THR A 28 2.19 -11.89 -11.94
N ARG A 29 3.05 -10.95 -12.35
CA ARG A 29 3.16 -9.60 -11.75
C ARG A 29 1.79 -8.95 -11.56
N ALA A 30 0.89 -9.05 -12.55
CA ALA A 30 -0.46 -8.51 -12.49
C ALA A 30 -1.35 -9.16 -11.41
N ARG A 31 -1.26 -10.49 -11.24
CA ARG A 31 -2.01 -11.23 -10.21
C ARG A 31 -1.49 -10.92 -8.82
N VAL A 32 -0.17 -10.93 -8.62
CA VAL A 32 0.46 -10.59 -7.35
C VAL A 32 0.11 -9.16 -6.96
N SER A 33 0.28 -8.19 -7.87
CA SER A 33 -0.09 -6.79 -7.64
C SER A 33 -1.56 -6.61 -7.26
N THR A 34 -2.48 -7.28 -7.98
CA THR A 34 -3.93 -7.24 -7.67
C THR A 34 -4.21 -7.80 -6.27
N SER A 35 -3.57 -8.91 -5.91
CA SER A 35 -3.76 -9.53 -4.60
C SER A 35 -3.21 -8.67 -3.46
N MET A 36 -2.05 -8.02 -3.66
CA MET A 36 -1.44 -7.09 -2.71
C MET A 36 -2.36 -5.87 -2.48
N LEU A 37 -2.87 -5.26 -3.56
CA LEU A 37 -3.81 -4.15 -3.45
C LEU A 37 -5.08 -4.53 -2.68
N TYR A 38 -5.63 -5.72 -2.96
CA TYR A 38 -6.81 -6.21 -2.26
C TYR A 38 -6.52 -6.52 -0.77
N ALA A 39 -5.34 -7.06 -0.46
CA ALA A 39 -4.92 -7.28 0.93
C ALA A 39 -4.81 -5.95 1.70
N THR A 40 -4.19 -4.92 1.11
CA THR A 40 -4.12 -3.57 1.70
C THR A 40 -5.52 -3.01 1.95
N ALA A 41 -6.44 -3.14 1.00
CA ALA A 41 -7.81 -2.69 1.16
C ALA A 41 -8.54 -3.38 2.33
N ARG A 42 -8.35 -4.70 2.49
CA ARG A 42 -8.92 -5.46 3.62
C ARG A 42 -8.34 -5.02 4.95
N PHE A 43 -7.04 -4.79 5.01
CA PHE A 43 -6.37 -4.31 6.22
C PHE A 43 -6.87 -2.91 6.61
N HIS A 44 -6.95 -1.97 5.68
CA HIS A 44 -7.49 -0.64 5.93
C HIS A 44 -8.98 -0.64 6.31
N ALA A 45 -9.78 -1.54 5.74
CA ALA A 45 -11.17 -1.70 6.16
C ALA A 45 -11.28 -2.13 7.63
N TRP A 46 -10.45 -3.08 8.06
CA TRP A 46 -10.36 -3.49 9.47
C TRP A 46 -9.86 -2.35 10.37
N LEU A 47 -8.78 -1.67 9.98
CA LEU A 47 -8.25 -0.52 10.73
C LEU A 47 -9.29 0.59 10.89
N GLY A 48 -10.02 0.90 9.81
CA GLY A 48 -11.13 1.83 9.82
C GLY A 48 -12.21 1.39 10.81
N ALA A 49 -12.63 0.11 10.76
CA ALA A 49 -13.64 -0.44 11.66
C ALA A 49 -13.23 -0.35 13.14
N CYS A 50 -11.94 -0.53 13.48
CA CYS A 50 -11.44 -0.38 14.86
C CYS A 50 -11.65 1.02 15.45
N SER A 51 -11.97 2.03 14.64
CA SER A 51 -12.23 3.41 15.09
C SER A 51 -13.70 3.69 15.45
N PHE A 52 -14.59 2.68 15.37
CA PHE A 52 -16.02 2.85 15.59
C PHE A 52 -16.58 1.81 16.55
N GLU A 53 -17.58 2.20 17.33
CA GLU A 53 -18.26 1.31 18.29
C GLU A 53 -19.37 0.48 17.63
N HIS A 54 -19.98 0.97 16.55
CA HIS A 54 -21.09 0.31 15.86
C HIS A 54 -21.11 0.60 14.35
N ALA A 55 -21.76 -0.29 13.61
CA ALA A 55 -21.76 -0.29 12.14
C ALA A 55 -22.39 0.98 11.53
N GLU A 56 -23.39 1.57 12.18
CA GLU A 56 -24.05 2.80 11.70
C GLU A 56 -23.08 4.00 11.65
N ALA A 57 -22.29 4.21 12.71
CA ALA A 57 -21.29 5.29 12.72
C ALA A 57 -20.19 5.08 11.66
N MET A 58 -19.79 3.82 11.43
CA MET A 58 -18.85 3.50 10.35
C MET A 58 -19.47 3.74 8.97
N ALA A 59 -20.76 3.42 8.79
CA ALA A 59 -21.46 3.63 7.53
C ALA A 59 -21.52 5.12 7.16
N GLU A 60 -21.81 6.00 8.13
CA GLU A 60 -21.78 7.46 7.93
C GLU A 60 -20.36 7.97 7.58
N ALA A 61 -19.33 7.31 8.10
CA ALA A 61 -17.93 7.67 7.84
C ALA A 61 -17.31 6.99 6.61
N ARG A 62 -18.02 6.08 5.93
CA ARG A 62 -17.48 5.21 4.88
C ARG A 62 -16.73 5.97 3.80
N ASP A 63 -17.37 6.98 3.21
CA ASP A 63 -16.80 7.70 2.08
C ASP A 63 -15.62 8.59 2.49
N ARG A 64 -15.64 9.11 3.73
CA ARG A 64 -14.51 9.83 4.32
C ARG A 64 -13.31 8.91 4.52
N LEU A 65 -13.50 7.71 5.07
CA LEU A 65 -12.44 6.72 5.24
C LEU A 65 -11.86 6.31 3.88
N LEU A 66 -12.73 6.06 2.89
CA LEU A 66 -12.30 5.72 1.54
C LEU A 66 -11.43 6.82 0.92
N ALA A 67 -11.88 8.08 1.00
CA ALA A 67 -11.13 9.21 0.47
C ALA A 67 -9.76 9.36 1.16
N GLN A 68 -9.70 9.18 2.49
CA GLN A 68 -8.46 9.25 3.25
C GLN A 68 -7.46 8.17 2.81
N PHE A 69 -7.88 6.91 2.75
CA PHE A 69 -6.98 5.80 2.39
C PHE A 69 -6.52 5.86 0.93
N VAL A 70 -7.41 6.28 0.02
CA VAL A 70 -7.05 6.47 -1.40
C VAL A 70 -6.07 7.63 -1.57
N ALA A 71 -6.22 8.73 -0.81
CA ALA A 71 -5.27 9.84 -0.84
C ALA A 71 -3.87 9.39 -0.39
N GLN A 72 -3.77 8.67 0.73
CA GLN A 72 -2.48 8.15 1.22
C GLN A 72 -1.80 7.21 0.21
N PHE A 73 -2.57 6.30 -0.39
CA PHE A 73 -2.04 5.42 -1.43
C PHE A 73 -1.60 6.19 -2.67
N ARG A 74 -2.39 7.18 -3.11
CA ARG A 74 -2.05 8.04 -4.25
C ARG A 74 -0.74 8.78 -4.02
N ASP A 75 -0.57 9.39 -2.85
CA ASP A 75 0.63 10.18 -2.53
C ASP A 75 1.87 9.27 -2.49
N SER A 76 1.74 8.09 -1.86
CA SER A 76 2.83 7.10 -1.81
C SER A 76 3.20 6.59 -3.21
N LEU A 77 2.20 6.29 -4.05
CA LEU A 77 2.42 5.84 -5.42
C LEU A 77 3.07 6.94 -6.27
N ALA A 78 2.65 8.19 -6.11
CA ALA A 78 3.25 9.33 -6.80
C ALA A 78 4.73 9.49 -6.42
N GLU A 79 5.07 9.44 -5.13
CA GLU A 79 6.47 9.53 -4.66
C GLU A 79 7.35 8.43 -5.29
N ASN A 80 6.87 7.19 -5.34
CA ASN A 80 7.62 6.08 -5.96
C ASN A 80 7.71 6.21 -7.50
N LEU A 81 6.63 6.64 -8.17
CA LEU A 81 6.66 6.86 -9.62
C LEU A 81 7.61 8.00 -10.00
N ASP A 82 7.60 9.09 -9.25
CA ASP A 82 8.48 10.23 -9.47
C ASP A 82 9.96 9.83 -9.30
N ASP A 83 10.26 8.96 -8.33
CA ASP A 83 11.59 8.37 -8.13
C ASP A 83 12.03 7.50 -9.32
N TYR A 84 11.17 6.57 -9.78
CA TYR A 84 11.42 5.78 -10.99
C TYR A 84 11.56 6.64 -12.25
N ILE A 85 10.83 7.74 -12.36
CA ILE A 85 10.95 8.67 -13.50
C ILE A 85 12.30 9.39 -13.45
N ALA A 86 12.74 9.82 -12.27
CA ALA A 86 14.01 10.52 -12.09
C ALA A 86 15.23 9.61 -12.33
N HIS A 87 15.11 8.32 -12.03
CA HIS A 87 16.19 7.34 -12.06
C HIS A 87 15.95 6.18 -13.03
N PHE A 88 15.10 6.39 -14.05
CA PHE A 88 14.60 5.33 -14.93
C PHE A 88 15.71 4.49 -15.56
N ASP A 89 16.67 5.16 -16.21
CA ASP A 89 17.75 4.48 -16.93
C ASP A 89 18.63 3.62 -16.00
N ASP A 90 18.83 4.07 -14.75
CA ASP A 90 19.63 3.36 -13.76
C ASP A 90 18.86 2.16 -13.18
N TYR A 91 17.59 2.34 -12.83
CA TYR A 91 16.77 1.29 -12.21
C TYR A 91 16.37 0.19 -13.19
N MET A 92 16.15 0.55 -14.45
CA MET A 92 15.71 -0.38 -15.49
C MET A 92 16.85 -0.96 -16.33
N ALA A 93 18.11 -0.70 -15.97
CA ALA A 93 19.27 -1.17 -16.72
C ALA A 93 19.38 -2.71 -16.81
N ASP A 94 18.95 -3.42 -15.76
CA ASP A 94 19.16 -4.85 -15.58
C ASP A 94 17.85 -5.67 -15.39
N ASP A 95 16.69 -5.05 -15.60
CA ASP A 95 15.35 -5.62 -15.33
C ASP A 95 14.65 -6.23 -16.56
#